data_AF-A0A6F9CI61-F1
#
_entry.id   AF-A0A6F9CI61-F1
#
_cell.length_a   1.000
_cell.length_b   1.000
_cell.length_c   1.000
_cell.angle_alpha   90.00
_cell.angle_beta   90.00
_cell.angle_gamma   90.00
#
_symmetry.space_group_name_H-M   'P 1'
#
loop_
_entity.id
_entity.type
_entity.pdbx_description
1 polymer ?
#
loop_
_entity_poly.entity_id
_entity_poly.type
_entity_poly.pdbx_seq_one_letter_code
_entity_poly.pdbx_strand_id
1 'polypeptide(L)'
;MVFRGILLGAMRRLQETNSDFNEHCSSKFTYTEDPNYGPFLVSVNGVAGDSAEHTYWELLVQTGENGPVIRPDVALLLLVPGILTEKAYGPNLIELTIVNSLSNAPNETYSADMVFRGILLGAMKRLQETNSDFKFTYTEDPNYGPFLESVNGVAGVNAEHTYWELLVQTGENGPVIRPDVGIGCYIPEPNDRIILKFTKW
;
A
#
# COMPACT_ATOMS: atom_id res chain seq x y z
N MET A 1 -1.11 -3.36 12.20
CA MET A 1 -0.55 -2.04 11.83
C MET A 1 -0.96 -1.71 10.38
N VAL A 2 -2.27 -1.71 10.08
CA VAL A 2 -2.86 -1.63 8.71
C VAL A 2 -3.36 -0.22 8.37
N PHE A 3 -3.35 0.69 9.34
CA PHE A 3 -4.07 1.97 9.27
C PHE A 3 -3.38 3.10 8.49
N ARG A 4 -2.08 3.02 8.16
CA ARG A 4 -1.34 4.21 7.67
C ARG A 4 -1.63 4.55 6.20
N GLY A 5 -1.62 3.59 5.28
CA GLY A 5 -1.82 3.86 3.85
C GLY A 5 -3.25 4.31 3.50
N ILE A 6 -4.26 3.61 4.05
CA ILE A 6 -5.68 3.93 3.85
C ILE A 6 -6.01 5.34 4.37
N LEU A 7 -5.44 5.71 5.52
CA LEU A 7 -5.71 6.99 6.17
C LEU A 7 -5.09 8.17 5.40
N LEU A 8 -3.90 8.00 4.81
CA LEU A 8 -3.28 9.02 3.96
C LEU A 8 -4.08 9.25 2.66
N GLY A 9 -4.57 8.20 2.02
CA GLY A 9 -5.49 8.31 0.88
C GLY A 9 -6.81 9.01 1.26
N ALA A 10 -7.37 8.70 2.42
CA ALA A 10 -8.56 9.37 2.94
C ALA A 10 -8.32 10.86 3.27
N MET A 11 -7.16 11.19 3.86
CA MET A 11 -6.77 12.57 4.17
C MET A 11 -6.58 13.42 2.91
N ARG A 12 -5.95 12.86 1.87
CA ARG A 12 -5.87 13.49 0.55
C ARG A 12 -7.27 13.85 0.03
N ARG A 13 -8.20 12.90 0.05
CA ARG A 13 -9.58 13.12 -0.40
C ARG A 13 -10.30 14.18 0.42
N LEU A 14 -10.16 14.16 1.74
CA LEU A 14 -10.76 15.16 2.63
C LEU A 14 -10.30 16.59 2.27
N GLN A 15 -9.02 16.78 1.95
CA GLN A 15 -8.51 18.10 1.60
C GLN A 15 -8.90 18.54 0.18
N GLU A 16 -8.98 17.61 -0.77
CA GLU A 16 -9.30 17.90 -2.18
C GLU A 16 -10.80 18.11 -2.44
N THR A 17 -11.67 17.44 -1.67
CA THR A 17 -13.11 17.36 -2.01
C THR A 17 -14.04 18.02 -0.98
N ASN A 18 -13.55 18.37 0.21
CA ASN A 18 -14.41 18.89 1.28
C ASN A 18 -14.10 20.38 1.56
N SER A 19 -14.99 21.26 1.08
CA SER A 19 -14.92 22.71 1.36
C SER A 19 -15.04 23.03 2.84
N ASP A 20 -15.84 22.28 3.61
CA ASP A 20 -15.97 22.45 5.06
C ASP A 20 -14.67 22.07 5.78
N PHE A 21 -13.93 21.07 5.28
CA PHE A 21 -12.60 20.73 5.81
C PHE A 21 -11.61 21.88 5.59
N ASN A 22 -11.63 22.51 4.43
CA ASN A 22 -10.77 23.68 4.15
C ASN A 22 -11.19 24.94 4.93
N GLU A 23 -12.46 25.05 5.35
CA GLU A 23 -12.95 26.18 6.13
C GLU A 23 -12.82 25.99 7.65
N HIS A 24 -12.94 24.76 8.16
CA HIS A 24 -12.97 24.47 9.61
C HIS A 24 -11.76 23.71 10.13
N CYS A 25 -10.99 23.03 9.28
CA CYS A 25 -9.72 22.42 9.65
C CYS A 25 -8.57 23.35 9.23
N SER A 26 -7.92 23.99 10.21
CA SER A 26 -6.74 24.83 9.97
C SER A 26 -5.55 24.05 9.42
N SER A 27 -5.61 22.72 9.48
CA SER A 27 -4.52 21.82 9.12
C SER A 27 -4.49 21.49 7.63
N LYS A 28 -3.49 22.02 6.92
CA LYS A 28 -3.20 21.69 5.51
C LYS A 28 -2.07 20.68 5.42
N PHE A 29 -2.23 19.65 4.60
CA PHE A 29 -1.25 18.59 4.43
C PHE A 29 -0.71 18.61 3.01
N THR A 30 0.58 18.29 2.87
CA THR A 30 1.13 17.88 1.56
C THR A 30 1.62 16.46 1.67
N TYR A 31 1.40 15.70 0.60
CA TYR A 31 1.88 14.34 0.45
C TYR A 31 2.70 14.25 -0.83
N THR A 32 3.51 13.22 -0.93
CA THR A 32 4.10 12.83 -2.22
C THR A 32 4.09 11.32 -2.33
N GLU A 33 4.14 10.85 -3.56
CA GLU A 33 4.19 9.42 -3.87
C GLU A 33 5.64 8.96 -3.78
N ASP A 34 5.94 8.01 -2.88
CA ASP A 34 7.19 7.26 -2.93
C ASP A 34 6.96 5.99 -3.76
N PRO A 35 7.85 5.68 -4.73
CA PRO A 35 7.76 4.45 -5.50
C PRO A 35 7.74 3.17 -4.66
N ASN A 36 8.33 3.20 -3.46
CA ASN A 36 8.51 2.04 -2.59
C ASN A 36 7.49 1.99 -1.43
N TYR A 37 7.11 3.15 -0.91
CA TYR A 37 6.25 3.28 0.27
C TYR A 37 4.82 3.74 -0.03
N GLY A 38 4.53 4.15 -1.27
CA GLY A 38 3.25 4.75 -1.64
C GLY A 38 3.12 6.20 -1.12
N PRO A 39 1.90 6.72 -0.93
CA PRO A 39 1.70 8.09 -0.49
C PRO A 39 2.22 8.30 0.93
N PHE A 40 3.10 9.28 1.10
CA PHE A 40 3.67 9.65 2.40
C PHE A 40 3.47 11.13 2.71
N LEU A 41 3.35 11.44 4.00
CA LEU A 41 3.12 12.79 4.49
C LEU A 41 4.43 13.61 4.43
N VAL A 42 4.40 14.72 3.70
CA VAL A 42 5.56 15.61 3.50
C VAL A 42 5.51 16.80 4.44
N SER A 43 4.35 17.46 4.56
CA SER A 43 4.19 18.61 5.45
C SER A 43 2.81 18.67 6.08
N VAL A 44 2.75 19.31 7.25
CA VAL A 44 1.54 19.73 7.93
C VAL A 44 1.66 21.22 8.20
N ASN A 45 0.69 22.02 7.78
CA ASN A 45 0.65 23.47 7.95
C ASN A 45 1.89 24.20 7.42
N GLY A 46 2.45 23.70 6.32
CA GLY A 46 3.66 24.26 5.71
C GLY A 46 4.95 23.90 6.45
N VAL A 47 4.88 23.12 7.53
CA VAL A 47 6.06 22.57 8.21
C VAL A 47 6.37 21.21 7.59
N ALA A 48 7.44 21.17 6.78
CA ALA A 48 7.93 19.94 6.18
C ALA A 48 8.67 19.09 7.21
N GLY A 49 8.58 17.76 7.07
CA GLY A 49 9.61 16.89 7.61
C GLY A 49 10.91 17.10 6.83
N ASP A 50 12.04 16.88 7.50
CA ASP A 50 13.38 17.00 6.92
C ASP A 50 14.07 15.64 7.01
N SER A 51 14.35 15.04 5.86
CA SER A 51 15.01 13.74 5.77
C SER A 51 16.50 13.81 6.14
N ALA A 52 17.17 14.95 5.93
CA ALA A 52 18.56 15.14 6.35
C ALA A 52 18.67 15.27 7.87
N GLU A 53 17.65 15.84 8.51
CA GLU A 53 17.55 15.98 9.97
C GLU A 53 16.75 14.83 10.63
N HIS A 54 16.35 13.81 9.86
CA HIS A 54 15.56 12.66 10.31
C HIS A 54 14.27 13.03 11.10
N THR A 55 13.56 14.05 10.62
CA THR A 55 12.26 14.47 11.16
C THR A 55 11.14 14.07 10.21
N TYR A 56 10.12 13.41 10.76
CA TYR A 56 8.95 12.99 9.99
C TYR A 56 7.67 13.21 10.76
N TRP A 57 6.58 13.35 10.00
CA TRP A 57 5.25 13.44 10.58
C TRP A 57 4.71 12.05 10.90
N GLU A 58 4.33 11.86 12.16
CA GLU A 58 3.63 10.66 12.58
C GLU A 58 2.15 10.98 12.81
N LEU A 59 1.30 10.16 12.20
CA LEU A 59 -0.15 10.23 12.39
C LEU A 59 -0.54 9.33 13.54
N LEU A 60 -0.97 9.94 14.65
CA LEU A 60 -1.47 9.23 15.82
C LEU A 60 -3.00 9.20 15.77
N VAL A 61 -3.54 8.00 15.64
CA VAL A 61 -4.98 7.76 15.72
C VAL A 61 -5.31 7.41 17.17
N GLN A 62 -6.04 8.29 17.87
CA GLN A 62 -6.54 7.97 19.21
C GLN A 62 -7.81 7.13 19.08
N THR A 63 -7.74 5.86 19.48
CA THR A 63 -8.94 5.02 19.68
C THR A 63 -9.41 5.20 21.11
N GLY A 64 -10.59 5.80 21.31
CA GLY A 64 -11.14 6.03 22.64
C GLY A 64 -11.55 4.71 23.31
N GLU A 65 -10.73 4.19 24.22
CA GLU A 65 -11.14 3.16 25.15
C GLU A 65 -11.52 3.80 26.50
N ASN A 66 -12.82 3.73 26.82
CA ASN A 66 -13.42 3.90 28.15
C ASN A 66 -13.32 5.31 28.80
N GLY A 67 -14.16 6.24 28.34
CA GLY A 67 -14.48 7.53 28.99
C GLY A 67 -15.75 8.15 28.39
N PRO A 68 -16.47 9.07 29.08
CA PRO A 68 -17.79 9.50 28.67
C PRO A 68 -17.72 10.18 27.30
N VAL A 69 -18.49 9.64 26.35
CA VAL A 69 -18.73 10.09 24.96
C VAL A 69 -18.05 11.42 24.62
N ILE A 70 -16.79 11.35 24.19
CA ILE A 70 -16.14 12.44 23.46
C ILE A 70 -16.19 12.04 21.99
N ARG A 71 -16.65 12.99 21.16
CA ARG A 71 -16.81 12.87 19.71
C ARG A 71 -15.53 12.32 19.03
N PRO A 72 -15.65 11.55 17.93
CA PRO A 72 -14.51 10.92 17.26
C PRO A 72 -13.74 11.91 16.37
N ASP A 73 -13.27 13.04 16.91
CA ASP A 73 -12.87 14.18 16.06
C ASP A 73 -11.45 14.73 16.32
N VAL A 74 -10.56 14.00 17.01
CA VAL A 74 -9.19 14.51 17.27
C VAL A 74 -8.11 13.52 16.85
N ALA A 75 -7.58 13.72 15.64
CA ALA A 75 -6.28 13.19 15.24
C ALA A 75 -5.18 14.14 15.73
N LEU A 76 -4.21 13.63 16.49
CA LEU A 76 -3.06 14.41 16.95
C LEU A 76 -1.89 14.16 15.99
N LEU A 77 -1.31 15.23 15.46
CA LEU A 77 -0.15 15.17 14.59
C LEU A 77 1.06 15.67 15.36
N LEU A 78 2.07 14.82 15.50
CA LEU A 78 3.32 15.17 16.14
C LEU A 78 4.45 15.09 15.11
N LEU A 79 5.27 16.13 15.07
CA LEU A 79 6.56 16.09 14.42
C LEU A 79 7.53 15.47 15.44
N VAL A 80 7.96 14.24 15.16
CA VAL A 80 8.82 13.49 16.08
C VAL A 80 10.22 13.42 15.47
N PRO A 81 11.28 13.78 16.22
CA PRO A 81 12.64 13.44 15.85
C PRO A 81 12.77 11.92 15.92
N GLY A 82 12.92 11.28 14.78
CA GLY A 82 12.92 9.84 14.71
C GLY A 82 14.21 9.32 14.15
N ILE A 83 14.90 8.49 14.92
CA ILE A 83 16.01 7.70 14.39
C ILE A 83 15.35 6.58 13.58
N LEU A 84 15.15 6.79 12.27
CA LEU A 84 15.04 5.68 11.34
C LEU A 84 16.43 5.05 11.31
N THR A 85 16.74 4.24 12.32
CA THR A 85 17.85 3.32 12.21
C THR A 85 17.44 2.38 11.09
N GLU A 86 17.94 2.62 9.87
CA GLU A 86 18.07 1.59 8.86
C GLU A 86 18.92 0.49 9.49
N LYS A 87 18.27 -0.38 10.26
CA LYS A 87 18.83 -1.69 10.50
C LYS A 87 18.98 -2.23 9.07
N ALA A 88 20.21 -2.53 8.66
CA ALA A 88 20.46 -3.18 7.39
C ALA A 88 19.74 -4.53 7.43
N TYR A 89 18.46 -4.53 7.08
CA TYR A 89 17.74 -5.73 6.72
C TYR A 89 18.42 -6.16 5.42
N GLY A 90 18.94 -7.38 5.39
CA GLY A 90 19.43 -7.96 4.15
C GLY A 90 18.33 -7.94 3.08
N PRO A 91 18.64 -8.35 1.83
CA PRO A 91 17.64 -8.36 0.76
C PRO A 91 16.39 -9.11 1.23
N ASN A 92 15.27 -8.39 1.35
CA ASN A 92 13.98 -8.99 1.68
C ASN A 92 13.34 -9.38 0.36
N LEU A 93 13.64 -10.59 -0.09
CA LEU A 93 13.04 -11.11 -1.30
C LEU A 93 11.67 -11.70 -0.97
N ILE A 94 10.71 -11.41 -1.83
CA ILE A 94 9.45 -12.13 -1.89
C ILE A 94 9.37 -12.92 -3.19
N GLU A 95 8.63 -14.02 -3.15
CA GLU A 95 8.24 -14.74 -4.37
C GLU A 95 6.90 -14.19 -4.85
N LEU A 96 6.82 -13.81 -6.13
CA LEU A 96 5.59 -13.39 -6.79
C LEU A 96 5.21 -14.44 -7.85
N THR A 97 4.15 -15.20 -7.60
CA THR A 97 3.62 -16.21 -8.52
C THR A 97 2.38 -15.72 -9.25
N ILE A 98 2.37 -15.86 -10.57
CA ILE A 98 1.22 -15.58 -11.43
C ILE A 98 0.52 -16.89 -11.76
N VAL A 99 -0.77 -16.96 -11.43
CA VAL A 99 -1.60 -18.15 -11.61
C VAL A 99 -2.81 -17.80 -12.44
N ASN A 100 -2.91 -18.33 -13.65
CA ASN A 100 -4.14 -18.20 -14.44
C ASN A 100 -5.03 -19.43 -14.23
N SER A 101 -5.96 -19.36 -13.28
CA SER A 101 -6.83 -20.49 -12.94
C SER A 101 -7.90 -20.81 -13.99
N LEU A 102 -8.03 -19.96 -15.01
CA LEU A 102 -8.96 -20.14 -16.12
C LEU A 102 -8.29 -20.76 -17.35
N SER A 103 -6.99 -21.07 -17.27
CA SER A 103 -6.20 -21.68 -18.32
C SER A 103 -5.33 -22.80 -17.78
N ASN A 104 -4.80 -23.65 -18.65
CA ASN A 104 -3.78 -24.65 -18.29
C ASN A 104 -2.36 -24.11 -18.48
N ALA A 105 -2.19 -22.79 -18.57
CA ALA A 105 -0.86 -22.19 -18.70
C ALA A 105 -0.02 -22.51 -17.45
N PRO A 106 1.29 -22.77 -17.61
CA PRO A 106 2.17 -22.96 -16.47
C PRO A 106 2.23 -21.67 -15.63
N ASN A 107 2.33 -21.84 -14.31
CA ASN A 107 2.51 -20.71 -13.40
C ASN A 107 3.88 -20.06 -13.63
N GLU A 108 3.92 -18.74 -13.58
CA GLU A 108 5.16 -17.97 -13.66
C GLU A 108 5.53 -17.50 -12.26
N THR A 109 6.82 -17.54 -11.90
CA THR A 109 7.29 -17.10 -10.58
C THR A 109 8.49 -16.18 -10.75
N TYR A 110 8.44 -15.04 -10.06
CA TYR A 110 9.48 -14.03 -10.04
C TYR A 110 9.96 -13.82 -8.61
N SER A 111 11.22 -13.41 -8.48
CA SER A 111 11.76 -12.89 -7.21
C SER A 111 11.75 -11.38 -7.27
N ALA A 112 11.16 -10.73 -6.27
CA ALA A 112 11.10 -9.27 -6.20
C ALA A 112 11.76 -8.77 -4.92
N ASP A 113 12.57 -7.73 -5.06
CA ASP A 113 13.24 -7.07 -3.93
C ASP A 113 12.30 -6.11 -3.20
N MET A 114 12.35 -6.15 -1.88
CA MET A 114 11.61 -5.29 -0.99
C MET A 114 12.50 -4.42 -0.12
N VAL A 115 12.23 -3.13 -0.17
CA VAL A 115 12.67 -2.23 0.89
C VAL A 115 11.93 -2.55 2.19
N PHE A 116 12.58 -2.31 3.32
CA PHE A 116 11.99 -2.51 4.64
C PHE A 116 10.64 -1.79 4.77
N ARG A 117 9.55 -2.54 5.02
CA ARG A 117 8.16 -2.05 5.12
C ARG A 117 7.59 -1.41 3.85
N GLY A 118 8.18 -1.69 2.69
CA GLY A 118 7.61 -1.29 1.40
C GLY A 118 6.30 -2.03 1.09
N ILE A 119 5.40 -1.38 0.36
CA ILE A 119 4.15 -1.98 -0.09
C ILE A 119 4.36 -2.87 -1.32
N LEU A 120 3.47 -3.84 -1.53
CA LEU A 120 3.52 -4.77 -2.67
C LEU A 120 3.57 -4.05 -4.02
N LEU A 121 2.78 -2.98 -4.20
CA LEU A 121 2.80 -2.18 -5.42
C LEU A 121 4.21 -1.66 -5.75
N GLY A 122 4.98 -1.24 -4.74
CA GLY A 122 6.35 -0.77 -4.96
C GLY A 122 7.29 -1.88 -5.41
N ALA A 123 7.14 -3.09 -4.82
CA ALA A 123 7.89 -4.26 -5.28
C ALA A 123 7.55 -4.64 -6.73
N MET A 124 6.27 -4.61 -7.09
CA MET A 124 5.81 -4.90 -8.46
C MET A 124 6.35 -3.87 -9.47
N LYS A 125 6.36 -2.57 -9.12
CA LYS A 125 6.94 -1.51 -9.97
C LYS A 125 8.42 -1.77 -10.26
N ARG A 126 9.22 -2.02 -9.21
CA ARG A 126 10.66 -2.33 -9.35
C ARG A 126 10.89 -3.60 -10.16
N LEU A 127 10.06 -4.63 -9.96
CA LEU A 127 10.15 -5.87 -10.74
C LEU A 127 9.88 -5.61 -12.23
N GLN A 128 8.86 -4.82 -12.57
CA GLN A 128 8.56 -4.48 -13.96
C GLN A 128 9.68 -3.65 -14.62
N GLU A 129 10.33 -2.77 -13.86
CA GLU A 129 11.47 -1.98 -14.36
C GLU A 129 12.70 -2.83 -14.66
N THR A 130 12.90 -3.92 -13.91
CA THR A 130 14.12 -4.75 -13.97
C THR A 130 13.92 -6.06 -14.72
N ASN A 131 12.67 -6.50 -14.93
CA ASN A 131 12.33 -7.74 -15.60
C ASN A 131 11.27 -7.48 -16.69
N SER A 132 11.68 -7.57 -17.96
CA SER A 132 10.82 -7.32 -19.12
C SER A 132 9.67 -8.30 -19.30
N ASP A 133 9.77 -9.47 -18.67
CA ASP A 133 8.78 -10.54 -18.77
C ASP A 133 7.65 -10.34 -17.76
N PHE A 134 7.87 -9.53 -16.73
CA PHE A 134 6.84 -9.13 -15.79
C PHE A 134 6.25 -7.78 -16.18
N LYS A 135 4.95 -7.76 -16.49
CA LYS A 135 4.21 -6.52 -16.78
C LYS A 135 2.89 -6.51 -16.03
N PHE A 136 2.49 -5.37 -15.51
CA PHE A 136 1.19 -5.19 -14.90
C PHE A 136 0.65 -3.78 -15.15
N THR A 137 -0.68 -3.65 -15.08
CA THR A 137 -1.35 -2.35 -15.08
C THR A 137 -2.31 -2.27 -13.91
N TYR A 138 -2.53 -1.06 -13.44
CA TYR A 138 -3.50 -0.78 -12.40
C TYR A 138 -4.16 0.57 -12.66
N THR A 139 -5.39 0.73 -12.18
CA THR A 139 -6.09 2.02 -12.15
C THR A 139 -6.23 2.51 -10.73
N GLU A 140 -6.26 3.84 -10.56
CA GLU A 140 -6.57 4.45 -9.27
C GLU A 140 -8.09 4.48 -9.10
N ASP A 141 -8.61 3.66 -8.19
CA ASP A 141 -10.01 3.76 -7.78
C ASP A 141 -10.16 4.86 -6.72
N PRO A 142 -11.11 5.79 -6.88
CA PRO A 142 -11.27 6.91 -5.97
C PRO A 142 -11.69 6.51 -4.55
N ASN A 143 -12.21 5.30 -4.33
CA ASN A 143 -12.61 4.79 -3.02
C ASN A 143 -11.57 3.83 -2.45
N TYR A 144 -10.97 2.98 -3.29
CA TYR A 144 -10.17 1.83 -2.88
C TYR A 144 -8.66 1.93 -3.19
N GLY A 145 -8.25 2.93 -3.97
CA GLY A 145 -6.85 3.11 -4.39
C GLY A 145 -6.46 2.20 -5.56
N PRO A 146 -5.18 1.81 -5.69
CA PRO A 146 -4.68 1.02 -6.81
C PRO A 146 -5.40 -0.33 -6.97
N PHE A 147 -6.19 -0.45 -8.03
CA PHE A 147 -6.89 -1.66 -8.44
C PHE A 147 -6.10 -2.37 -9.54
N LEU A 148 -5.72 -3.63 -9.31
CA LEU A 148 -4.94 -4.41 -10.27
C LEU A 148 -5.79 -4.81 -11.46
N GLU A 149 -5.45 -4.31 -12.65
CA GLU A 149 -6.24 -4.54 -13.87
C GLU A 149 -5.71 -5.69 -14.71
N SER A 150 -4.40 -5.72 -14.94
CA SER A 150 -3.77 -6.73 -15.79
C SER A 150 -2.41 -7.18 -15.27
N VAL A 151 -2.07 -8.43 -15.56
CA VAL A 151 -0.73 -8.99 -15.36
C VAL A 151 -0.35 -9.82 -16.58
N ASN A 152 0.87 -9.64 -17.08
CA ASN A 152 1.44 -10.27 -18.26
C ASN A 152 0.50 -10.27 -19.48
N GLY A 153 -0.23 -9.16 -19.67
CA GLY A 153 -1.14 -8.96 -20.81
C GLY A 153 -2.53 -9.58 -20.65
N VAL A 154 -2.83 -10.24 -19.52
CA VAL A 154 -4.17 -10.76 -19.22
C VAL A 154 -4.89 -9.79 -18.29
N ALA A 155 -5.98 -9.19 -18.76
CA ALA A 155 -6.77 -8.22 -18.02
C ALA A 155 -8.04 -8.83 -17.43
N GLY A 156 -8.47 -8.31 -16.27
CA GLY A 156 -9.81 -8.55 -15.75
C GLY A 156 -10.89 -7.94 -16.65
N VAL A 157 -11.99 -8.66 -16.84
CA VAL A 157 -13.10 -8.25 -17.72
C VAL A 157 -14.41 -8.34 -16.95
N ASN A 158 -15.01 -7.18 -16.69
CA ASN A 158 -16.28 -7.07 -15.96
C ASN A 158 -17.41 -7.85 -16.63
N ALA A 159 -17.50 -7.85 -17.96
CA ALA A 159 -18.55 -8.59 -18.67
C ALA A 159 -18.39 -10.12 -18.55
N GLU A 160 -17.19 -10.61 -18.27
CA GLU A 160 -16.88 -12.04 -18.13
C GLU A 160 -16.75 -12.49 -16.66
N HIS A 161 -16.95 -11.54 -15.74
CA HIS A 161 -16.72 -11.68 -14.31
C HIS A 161 -15.31 -12.21 -13.99
N THR A 162 -14.27 -11.68 -14.63
CA THR A 162 -12.87 -12.09 -14.39
C THR A 162 -12.03 -10.99 -13.75
N TYR A 163 -11.22 -11.34 -12.75
CA TYR A 163 -10.37 -10.41 -12.00
C TYR A 163 -9.07 -11.05 -11.55
N TRP A 164 -8.13 -10.20 -11.13
CA TRP A 164 -6.92 -10.60 -10.40
C TRP A 164 -7.15 -10.58 -8.90
N GLU A 165 -7.03 -11.74 -8.30
CA GLU A 165 -7.12 -11.95 -6.86
C GLU A 165 -5.73 -11.94 -6.22
N LEU A 166 -5.57 -11.19 -5.13
CA LEU A 166 -4.39 -11.24 -4.28
C LEU A 166 -4.56 -12.33 -3.22
N LEU A 167 -3.67 -13.32 -3.26
CA LEU A 167 -3.49 -14.33 -2.23
C LEU A 167 -2.05 -14.26 -1.70
N VAL A 168 -1.86 -14.65 -0.45
CA VAL A 168 -0.53 -14.69 0.16
C VAL A 168 -0.35 -15.96 0.96
N GLN A 169 0.70 -16.72 0.65
CA GLN A 169 1.19 -17.77 1.52
C GLN A 169 2.17 -17.14 2.51
N THR A 170 1.82 -17.15 3.79
CA THR A 170 2.59 -16.44 4.82
C THR A 170 3.84 -17.23 5.22
N GLY A 171 5.03 -16.66 5.08
CA GLY A 171 6.30 -17.37 5.28
C GLY A 171 6.47 -18.61 4.38
N GLU A 172 7.52 -19.40 4.62
CA GLU A 172 7.90 -20.50 3.71
C GLU A 172 6.84 -21.59 3.54
N ASN A 173 6.00 -21.84 4.56
CA ASN A 173 5.02 -22.94 4.57
C ASN A 173 3.73 -22.60 5.33
N GLY A 174 3.42 -21.32 5.51
CA GLY A 174 2.21 -20.95 6.24
C GLY A 174 0.94 -21.09 5.40
N PRO A 175 -0.22 -20.75 6.01
CA PRO A 175 -1.50 -20.78 5.32
C PRO A 175 -1.53 -19.79 4.16
N VAL A 176 -2.33 -20.12 3.14
CA VAL A 176 -2.72 -19.16 2.11
C VAL A 176 -3.89 -18.33 2.64
N ILE A 177 -3.70 -17.02 2.72
CA ILE A 177 -4.73 -16.06 3.12
C ILE A 177 -5.12 -15.18 1.92
N ARG A 178 -6.34 -14.64 1.98
CA ARG A 178 -6.78 -13.53 1.13
C ARG A 178 -6.73 -12.25 2.00
N PRO A 179 -5.77 -11.34 1.77
CA PRO A 179 -5.74 -10.08 2.50
C PRO A 179 -7.03 -9.29 2.31
N ASP A 180 -7.39 -8.48 3.31
CA ASP A 180 -8.50 -7.52 3.27
C ASP A 180 -8.12 -6.19 2.61
N VAL A 181 -6.91 -6.11 2.05
CA VAL A 181 -6.35 -4.93 1.38
C VAL A 181 -5.77 -5.31 0.02
N GLY A 182 -5.72 -4.34 -0.90
CA GLY A 182 -5.13 -4.50 -2.23
C GLY A 182 -3.61 -4.29 -2.28
N ILE A 183 -3.07 -4.37 -3.49
CA ILE A 183 -1.62 -4.23 -3.77
C ILE A 183 -1.03 -2.89 -3.29
N GLY A 184 -1.84 -1.84 -3.21
CA GLY A 184 -1.43 -0.51 -2.75
C GLY A 184 -1.28 -0.38 -1.23
N CYS A 185 -1.70 -1.36 -0.44
CA CYS A 185 -1.68 -1.30 1.04
C CYS A 185 -1.06 -2.53 1.69
N TYR A 186 -1.02 -3.66 0.98
CA TYR A 186 -0.38 -4.86 1.50
C TYR A 186 1.11 -4.64 1.67
N ILE A 187 1.63 -4.94 2.86
CA ILE A 187 3.06 -4.92 3.20
C ILE A 187 3.46 -6.39 3.40
N PRO A 188 4.13 -7.02 2.42
CA PRO A 188 4.64 -8.37 2.60
C PRO A 188 5.67 -8.47 3.71
N GLU A 189 5.67 -9.61 4.40
CA GLU A 189 6.73 -9.98 5.33
C GLU A 189 7.84 -10.77 4.59
N PRO A 190 9.06 -10.83 5.14
CA PRO A 190 10.12 -11.65 4.56
C PRO A 190 9.68 -13.12 4.40
N ASN A 191 10.01 -13.71 3.25
CA ASN A 191 9.64 -15.08 2.84
C ASN A 191 8.14 -15.31 2.58
N ASP A 192 7.33 -14.27 2.53
CA ASP A 192 5.98 -14.40 1.98
C ASP A 192 6.05 -14.74 0.49
N ARG A 193 5.12 -15.61 0.07
CA ARG A 193 4.87 -15.86 -1.35
C ARG A 193 3.54 -15.22 -1.75
N ILE A 194 3.66 -14.18 -2.56
CA ILE A 194 2.54 -13.46 -3.17
C ILE A 194 2.04 -14.25 -4.37
N ILE A 195 0.73 -14.42 -4.45
CA ILE A 195 0.07 -15.15 -5.53
C ILE A 195 -0.96 -14.21 -6.14
N LEU A 196 -0.72 -13.78 -7.39
CA LEU A 196 -1.70 -13.07 -8.19
C LEU A 196 -2.45 -14.10 -9.03
N LYS A 197 -3.71 -14.34 -8.69
CA LYS A 197 -4.53 -15.38 -9.30
C LYS A 197 -5.60 -14.77 -10.20
N PHE A 198 -5.55 -15.06 -11.50
CA PHE A 198 -6.63 -14.72 -12.41
C PHE A 198 -7.77 -15.72 -12.27
N THR A 199 -8.96 -15.25 -11.90
CA THR A 199 -10.11 -16.08 -11.54
C THR A 199 -11.44 -15.38 -11.83
N LYS A 200 -12.57 -16.05 -11.53
CA LYS A 200 -13.92 -15.51 -11.65
C LYS A 200 -14.59 -15.18 -10.31
N TRP A 201 -15.56 -14.26 -10.33
CA TRP A 201 -16.51 -14.00 -9.25
C TRP A 201 -17.96 -14.32 -9.64
#